data_AF-A0A7S1RVD5-F1
#
_entry.id   AF-A0A7S1RVD5-F1
#
_cell.length_a   1.000
_cell.length_b   1.000
_cell.length_c   1.000
_cell.angle_alpha   90.00
_cell.angle_beta   90.00
_cell.angle_gamma   90.00
#
_symmetry.space_group_name_H-M   'P 1'
#
loop_
_entity.id
_entity.type
_entity.pdbx_description
1 polymer ?
#
loop_
_entity_poly.entity_id
_entity_poly.type
_entity_poly.pdbx_seq_one_letter_code
_entity_poly.pdbx_strand_id
1 'polypeptide(L)'
;WNGTSPAGAVVFAGLPREVRRAIEAELAGPGLDLEGAATLAALLEHQVHQQQTERLRSIYAMAGLPQSGSSELPAVLHAMELYATSYVLGESPSATNRTELQRSLDSMDEIYPNWPFVQRSLRAAVQVQVVGSSVEFEGALRVVRQMTDEFSKWQEPACRAMKGTLVAMEDRGTGRVPLADFYTKALHEGKWQFSESVPYLRQLGALDESNPRYLRVIIPNYVHGASNCLAASDSLSICCVSECEGILSGLESSLGAPEAPAAAVAEQVSKLPSSTVPAGRSLSSVMLHRLNAIAAQHGGQVPLHGRLFAQWLHHAYPRECPYPHR
;
A
#
# COMPACT_ATOMS: atom_id res chain seq x y z
N TRP A 1 -5.74 20.74 2.23
CA TRP A 1 -6.42 20.04 1.13
C TRP A 1 -6.24 20.86 -0.14
N ASN A 2 -5.52 20.31 -1.12
CA ASN A 2 -5.27 20.94 -2.41
C ASN A 2 -6.55 20.83 -3.28
N GLY A 3 -6.89 21.87 -4.04
CA GLY A 3 -8.08 21.93 -4.91
C GLY A 3 -8.00 21.05 -6.17
N THR A 4 -7.18 20.00 -6.15
CA THR A 4 -7.08 19.02 -7.23
C THR A 4 -8.28 18.11 -7.19
N SER A 5 -9.14 18.21 -8.22
CA SER A 5 -10.25 17.29 -8.38
C SER A 5 -9.73 15.87 -8.66
N PRO A 6 -10.24 14.82 -7.97
CA PRO A 6 -9.89 13.44 -8.27
C PRO A 6 -10.28 13.02 -9.70
N ALA A 7 -11.18 13.78 -10.34
CA ALA A 7 -11.58 13.65 -11.75
C ALA A 7 -10.43 13.41 -12.74
N GLY A 8 -9.28 14.09 -12.53
CA GLY A 8 -8.11 13.98 -13.40
C GLY A 8 -7.19 12.81 -13.09
N ALA A 9 -7.56 11.91 -12.17
CA ALA A 9 -6.73 10.79 -11.78
C ALA A 9 -6.47 9.86 -12.97
N VAL A 10 -5.21 9.41 -13.11
CA VAL A 10 -4.76 8.49 -14.17
C VAL A 10 -5.62 7.22 -14.21
N VAL A 11 -6.11 6.77 -13.06
CA VAL A 11 -6.98 5.60 -12.96
C VAL A 11 -8.26 5.72 -13.78
N PHE A 12 -8.78 6.94 -13.97
CA PHE A 12 -9.97 7.16 -14.79
C PHE A 12 -9.67 7.23 -16.28
N ALA A 13 -8.42 7.41 -16.70
CA ALA A 13 -8.05 7.53 -18.12
C ALA A 13 -8.47 6.30 -18.96
N GLY A 14 -8.49 5.12 -18.33
CA GLY A 14 -8.95 3.87 -18.95
C GLY A 14 -10.47 3.72 -19.07
N LEU A 15 -11.26 4.58 -18.42
CA LEU A 15 -12.72 4.51 -18.46
C LEU A 15 -13.30 5.17 -19.73
N PRO A 16 -14.44 4.67 -20.24
CA PRO A 16 -15.20 5.34 -21.29
C PRO A 16 -15.43 6.81 -20.95
N ARG A 17 -15.40 7.68 -21.96
CA ARG A 17 -15.45 9.13 -21.78
C ARG A 17 -16.72 9.58 -21.05
N GLU A 18 -17.82 8.89 -21.31
CA GLU A 18 -19.14 9.13 -20.72
C GLU A 18 -19.12 8.80 -19.23
N VAL A 19 -18.52 7.68 -18.85
CA VAL A 19 -18.36 7.25 -17.44
C VAL A 19 -17.48 8.22 -16.69
N ARG A 20 -16.35 8.64 -17.29
CA ARG A 20 -15.50 9.69 -16.72
C ARG A 20 -16.30 10.95 -16.43
N ARG A 21 -16.99 11.48 -17.43
CA ARG A 21 -17.79 12.71 -17.27
C ARG A 21 -18.84 12.60 -16.18
N ALA A 22 -19.46 11.44 -16.02
CA ALA A 22 -20.41 11.20 -14.93
C ALA A 22 -19.71 11.29 -13.56
N ILE A 23 -18.57 10.61 -13.40
CA ILE A 23 -17.76 10.69 -12.17
C ILE A 23 -17.29 12.13 -11.90
N GLU A 24 -16.82 12.84 -12.93
CA GLU A 24 -16.39 14.24 -12.81
C GLU A 24 -17.54 15.15 -12.35
N ALA A 25 -18.75 14.94 -12.86
CA ALA A 25 -19.93 15.72 -12.50
C ALA A 25 -20.35 15.48 -11.04
N GLU A 26 -20.37 14.22 -10.59
CA GLU A 26 -20.67 13.86 -9.20
C GLU A 26 -19.63 14.42 -8.22
N LEU A 27 -18.34 14.30 -8.56
CA LEU A 27 -17.23 14.81 -7.73
C LEU A 27 -17.14 16.34 -7.71
N ALA A 28 -17.69 17.03 -8.71
CA ALA A 28 -17.82 18.50 -8.70
C ALA A 28 -18.99 18.99 -7.84
N GLY A 29 -19.92 18.11 -7.48
CA GLY A 29 -21.08 18.38 -6.64
C GLY A 29 -20.81 18.10 -5.14
N PRO A 30 -21.81 17.58 -4.40
CA PRO A 30 -21.66 17.29 -2.97
C PRO A 30 -20.78 16.06 -2.66
N GLY A 31 -20.30 15.34 -3.69
CA GLY A 31 -19.58 14.08 -3.58
C GLY A 31 -20.47 12.88 -3.86
N LEU A 32 -19.92 11.67 -3.67
CA LEU A 32 -20.64 10.41 -3.89
C LEU A 32 -21.39 10.00 -2.62
N ASP A 33 -22.63 9.53 -2.79
CA ASP A 33 -23.31 8.75 -1.75
C ASP A 33 -22.75 7.32 -1.68
N LEU A 34 -23.31 6.47 -0.82
CA LEU A 34 -22.83 5.10 -0.64
C LEU A 34 -22.97 4.25 -1.91
N GLU A 35 -24.03 4.44 -2.69
CA GLU A 35 -24.27 3.71 -3.93
C GLU A 35 -23.29 4.15 -5.01
N GLY A 36 -23.07 5.46 -5.15
CA GLY A 36 -22.08 6.05 -6.04
C GLY A 36 -20.65 5.61 -5.68
N ALA A 37 -20.32 5.58 -4.39
CA ALA A 37 -19.01 5.10 -3.92
C ALA A 37 -18.80 3.61 -4.21
N ALA A 38 -19.82 2.78 -3.96
CA ALA A 38 -19.77 1.34 -4.27
C ALA A 38 -19.66 1.08 -5.78
N THR A 39 -20.40 1.84 -6.59
CA THR A 39 -20.34 1.75 -8.05
C THR A 39 -18.96 2.14 -8.57
N LEU A 40 -18.38 3.23 -8.05
CA LEU A 40 -17.04 3.66 -8.40
C LEU A 40 -16.00 2.60 -8.04
N ALA A 41 -16.09 2.02 -6.83
CA ALA A 41 -15.21 0.95 -6.40
C ALA A 41 -15.28 -0.27 -7.33
N ALA A 42 -16.48 -0.73 -7.68
CA ALA A 42 -16.68 -1.86 -8.58
C ALA A 42 -16.15 -1.58 -10.00
N LEU A 43 -16.30 -0.35 -10.51
CA LEU A 43 -15.74 0.07 -11.79
C LEU A 43 -14.20 0.03 -11.79
N LEU A 44 -13.58 0.53 -10.72
CA LEU A 44 -12.14 0.51 -10.55
C LEU A 44 -11.59 -0.92 -10.45
N GLU A 45 -12.24 -1.77 -9.67
CA GLU A 45 -11.90 -3.20 -9.53
C GLU A 45 -11.99 -3.91 -10.89
N HIS A 46 -13.08 -3.69 -11.63
CA HIS A 46 -13.25 -4.25 -12.97
C HIS A 46 -12.12 -3.82 -13.90
N GLN A 47 -11.77 -2.53 -13.93
CA GLN A 47 -10.69 -2.02 -14.78
C GLN A 47 -9.34 -2.64 -14.43
N VAL A 48 -9.03 -2.76 -13.13
CA VAL A 48 -7.79 -3.40 -12.68
C VAL A 48 -7.74 -4.86 -13.15
N HIS A 49 -8.82 -5.63 -12.99
CA HIS A 49 -8.86 -7.01 -13.46
C HIS A 49 -8.73 -7.15 -14.98
N GLN A 50 -9.28 -6.23 -15.77
CA GLN A 50 -9.10 -6.22 -17.22
C GLN A 50 -7.63 -5.99 -17.59
N GLN A 51 -6.97 -4.99 -16.97
CA GLN A 51 -5.55 -4.73 -17.20
C GLN A 51 -4.68 -5.96 -16.90
N GLN A 52 -4.95 -6.65 -15.78
CA GLN A 52 -4.19 -7.85 -15.42
C GLN A 52 -4.47 -9.04 -16.35
N THR A 53 -5.70 -9.15 -16.87
CA THR A 53 -6.06 -10.14 -17.89
C THR A 53 -5.29 -9.90 -19.19
N GLU A 54 -5.23 -8.65 -19.66
CA GLU A 54 -4.50 -8.25 -20.87
C GLU A 54 -2.99 -8.46 -20.72
N ARG A 55 -2.45 -8.17 -19.53
CA ARG A 55 -1.05 -8.46 -19.17
C ARG A 55 -0.76 -9.96 -19.33
N LEU A 56 -1.59 -10.85 -18.80
CA LEU A 56 -1.40 -12.30 -18.93
C LEU A 56 -1.49 -12.76 -20.41
N ARG A 57 -2.45 -12.25 -21.18
CA ARG A 57 -2.57 -12.54 -22.61
C ARG A 57 -1.30 -12.17 -23.38
N SER A 58 -0.74 -11.00 -23.07
CA SER A 58 0.49 -10.52 -23.70
C SER A 58 1.67 -11.43 -23.40
N ILE A 59 1.80 -11.89 -22.14
CA ILE A 59 2.82 -12.86 -21.73
C ILE A 59 2.63 -14.21 -22.43
N TYR A 60 1.41 -14.73 -22.52
CA TYR A 60 1.12 -15.98 -23.22
C TYR A 60 1.47 -15.88 -24.71
N ALA A 61 1.08 -14.79 -25.38
CA ALA A 61 1.44 -14.54 -26.77
C ALA A 61 2.96 -14.50 -26.98
N MET A 62 3.68 -13.78 -26.12
CA MET A 62 5.13 -13.68 -26.13
C MET A 62 5.82 -15.03 -25.86
N ALA A 63 5.22 -15.87 -25.02
CA ALA A 63 5.70 -17.20 -24.70
C ALA A 63 5.40 -18.25 -25.78
N GLY A 64 4.50 -17.95 -26.72
CA GLY A 64 3.99 -18.90 -27.72
C GLY A 64 2.95 -19.88 -27.16
N LEU A 65 2.29 -19.51 -26.06
CA LEU A 65 1.26 -20.33 -25.40
C LEU A 65 -0.15 -20.00 -25.91
N PRO A 66 -1.04 -21.00 -26.03
CA PRO A 66 -2.42 -20.77 -26.42
C PRO A 66 -3.19 -19.98 -25.34
N GLN A 67 -3.95 -18.97 -25.77
CA GLN A 67 -4.84 -18.19 -24.90
C GLN A 67 -6.24 -18.84 -24.74
N SER A 68 -6.35 -20.11 -25.12
CA SER A 68 -7.53 -20.96 -24.94
C SER A 68 -7.09 -22.41 -24.84
N GLY A 69 -7.84 -23.22 -24.08
CA GLY A 69 -7.43 -24.61 -23.79
C GLY A 69 -6.26 -24.69 -22.82
N SER A 70 -5.50 -25.79 -22.92
CA SER A 70 -4.53 -26.20 -21.91
C SER A 70 -3.08 -26.09 -22.38
N SER A 71 -2.18 -25.87 -21.43
CA SER A 71 -0.72 -25.88 -21.63
C SER A 71 -0.04 -26.67 -20.53
N GLU A 72 1.11 -27.28 -20.83
CA GLU A 72 1.88 -28.04 -19.85
C GLU A 72 2.31 -27.17 -18.66
N LEU A 73 2.25 -27.75 -17.46
CA LEU A 73 2.52 -27.04 -16.21
C LEU A 73 3.86 -26.26 -16.19
N PRO A 74 5.01 -26.81 -16.64
CA PRO A 74 6.27 -26.05 -16.62
C PRO A 74 6.22 -24.76 -17.45
N ALA A 75 5.51 -24.79 -18.59
CA ALA A 75 5.39 -23.63 -19.45
C ALA A 75 4.46 -22.58 -18.83
N VAL A 76 3.37 -23.00 -18.20
CA VAL A 76 2.47 -22.11 -17.45
C VAL A 76 3.20 -21.48 -16.27
N LEU A 77 3.94 -22.25 -15.47
CA LEU A 77 4.70 -21.71 -14.34
C LEU A 77 5.69 -20.63 -14.78
N HIS A 78 6.43 -20.89 -15.86
CA HIS A 78 7.36 -19.90 -16.41
C HIS A 78 6.64 -18.63 -16.90
N ALA A 79 5.51 -18.77 -17.62
CA ALA A 79 4.69 -17.63 -18.03
C ALA A 79 4.16 -16.85 -16.82
N MET A 80 3.75 -17.53 -15.75
CA MET A 80 3.29 -16.89 -14.53
C MET A 80 4.43 -16.16 -13.78
N GLU A 81 5.66 -16.67 -13.81
CA GLU A 81 6.84 -15.98 -13.23
C GLU A 81 7.21 -14.73 -14.03
N LEU A 82 7.14 -14.78 -15.37
CA LEU A 82 7.29 -13.59 -16.23
C LEU A 82 6.16 -12.57 -15.98
N TYR A 83 4.93 -13.03 -15.83
CA TYR A 83 3.79 -12.19 -15.44
C TYR A 83 4.08 -11.48 -14.12
N ALA A 84 4.45 -12.22 -13.06
CA ALA A 84 4.71 -11.66 -11.75
C ALA A 84 5.91 -10.69 -11.75
N THR A 85 6.94 -10.97 -12.56
CA THR A 85 8.07 -10.05 -12.77
C THR A 85 7.60 -8.73 -13.37
N SER A 86 6.85 -8.80 -14.48
CA SER A 86 6.31 -7.60 -15.14
C SER A 86 5.39 -6.80 -14.22
N TYR A 87 4.68 -7.48 -13.32
CA TYR A 87 3.79 -6.88 -12.34
C TYR A 87 4.57 -6.15 -11.24
N VAL A 88 5.60 -6.77 -10.66
CA VAL A 88 6.40 -6.17 -9.58
C VAL A 88 7.20 -4.96 -10.09
N LEU A 89 7.75 -5.05 -11.30
CA LEU A 89 8.57 -3.98 -11.90
C LEU A 89 7.75 -2.90 -12.60
N GLY A 90 6.44 -3.11 -12.78
CA GLY A 90 5.58 -2.22 -13.55
C GLY A 90 5.91 -2.14 -15.04
N GLU A 91 6.65 -3.12 -15.56
CA GLU A 91 6.94 -3.23 -16.98
C GLU A 91 5.66 -3.62 -17.74
N SER A 92 5.36 -2.95 -18.85
CA SER A 92 4.24 -3.35 -19.72
C SER A 92 4.69 -4.47 -20.68
N PRO A 93 4.12 -5.69 -20.63
CA PRO A 93 4.56 -6.79 -21.49
C PRO A 93 4.31 -6.53 -22.98
N SER A 94 3.36 -5.63 -23.31
CA SER A 94 3.09 -5.23 -24.69
C SER A 94 4.15 -4.26 -25.25
N ALA A 95 4.95 -3.64 -24.37
CA ALA A 95 6.00 -2.69 -24.73
C ALA A 95 7.43 -3.23 -24.53
N THR A 96 7.58 -4.47 -24.07
CA THR A 96 8.86 -5.15 -23.85
C THR A 96 8.98 -6.40 -24.72
N ASN A 97 10.18 -7.01 -24.78
CA ASN A 97 10.40 -8.28 -25.47
C ASN A 97 10.75 -9.40 -24.48
N ARG A 98 10.65 -10.64 -24.96
CA ARG A 98 10.86 -11.85 -24.13
C ARG A 98 12.24 -11.88 -23.48
N THR A 99 13.28 -11.51 -24.20
CA THR A 99 14.66 -11.56 -23.72
C THR A 99 14.89 -10.55 -22.59
N GLU A 100 14.27 -9.38 -22.69
CA GLU A 100 14.34 -8.34 -21.67
C GLU A 100 13.62 -8.74 -20.39
N LEU A 101 12.38 -9.20 -20.51
CA LEU A 101 11.62 -9.67 -19.35
C LEU A 101 12.26 -10.90 -18.69
N GLN A 102 12.91 -11.77 -19.48
CA GLN A 102 13.69 -12.88 -18.94
C GLN A 102 14.89 -12.39 -18.12
N ARG A 103 15.64 -11.38 -18.60
CA ARG A 103 16.74 -10.78 -17.84
C ARG A 103 16.25 -10.18 -16.53
N SER A 104 15.09 -9.52 -16.56
CA SER A 104 14.44 -9.01 -15.35
C SER A 104 14.11 -10.15 -14.38
N LEU A 105 13.49 -11.24 -14.87
CA LEU A 105 13.16 -12.42 -14.07
C LEU A 105 14.40 -13.04 -13.42
N ASP A 106 15.50 -13.17 -14.17
CA ASP A 106 16.76 -13.74 -13.68
C ASP A 106 17.42 -12.87 -12.59
N SER A 107 17.05 -11.59 -12.49
CA SER A 107 17.60 -10.62 -11.52
C SER A 107 16.68 -10.36 -10.33
N MET A 108 15.51 -10.99 -10.28
CA MET A 108 14.48 -10.66 -9.28
C MET A 108 14.89 -10.97 -7.83
N ASP A 109 15.75 -11.96 -7.60
CA ASP A 109 16.25 -12.26 -6.25
C ASP A 109 17.10 -11.12 -5.66
N GLU A 110 17.75 -10.33 -6.52
CA GLU A 110 18.54 -9.15 -6.12
C GLU A 110 17.65 -7.90 -5.99
N ILE A 111 16.75 -7.70 -6.96
CA ILE A 111 15.89 -6.50 -7.07
C ILE A 111 14.79 -6.51 -6.00
N TYR A 112 14.22 -7.67 -5.73
CA TYR A 112 13.08 -7.80 -4.82
C TYR A 112 13.35 -8.91 -3.81
N PRO A 113 13.90 -8.60 -2.61
CA PRO A 113 14.33 -9.60 -1.63
C PRO A 113 13.25 -10.61 -1.19
N ASN A 114 11.96 -10.31 -1.39
CA ASN A 114 10.85 -11.19 -1.09
C ASN A 114 10.42 -12.08 -2.28
N TRP A 115 11.16 -12.04 -3.39
CA TRP A 115 10.85 -12.81 -4.60
C TRP A 115 10.67 -14.31 -4.36
N PRO A 116 11.49 -14.99 -3.52
CA PRO A 116 11.29 -16.41 -3.22
C PRO A 116 9.92 -16.70 -2.58
N PHE A 117 9.36 -15.76 -1.80
CA PHE A 117 8.02 -15.92 -1.24
C PHE A 117 6.95 -15.80 -2.34
N VAL A 118 7.07 -14.81 -3.23
CA VAL A 118 6.15 -14.64 -4.37
C VAL A 118 6.17 -15.87 -5.27
N GLN A 119 7.35 -16.40 -5.62
CA GLN A 119 7.46 -17.62 -6.43
C GLN A 119 6.80 -18.82 -5.76
N ARG A 120 6.98 -19.03 -4.45
CA ARG A 120 6.32 -20.13 -3.72
C ARG A 120 4.80 -19.98 -3.71
N SER A 121 4.29 -18.79 -3.40
CA SER A 121 2.85 -18.50 -3.38
C SER A 121 2.23 -18.68 -4.76
N LEU A 122 2.91 -18.20 -5.80
CA LEU A 122 2.50 -18.35 -7.19
C LEU A 122 2.46 -19.82 -7.62
N ARG A 123 3.53 -20.58 -7.34
CA ARG A 123 3.59 -22.03 -7.64
C ARG A 123 2.47 -22.78 -6.93
N ALA A 124 2.22 -22.49 -5.65
CA ALA A 124 1.13 -23.10 -4.90
C ALA A 124 -0.25 -22.78 -5.52
N ALA A 125 -0.48 -21.53 -5.92
CA ALA A 125 -1.74 -21.12 -6.55
C ALA A 125 -1.95 -21.77 -7.92
N VAL A 126 -0.90 -21.87 -8.76
CA VAL A 126 -0.96 -22.57 -10.05
C VAL A 126 -1.19 -24.06 -9.87
N GLN A 127 -0.57 -24.69 -8.86
CA GLN A 127 -0.71 -26.12 -8.60
C GLN A 127 -2.17 -26.53 -8.33
N VAL A 128 -2.97 -25.65 -7.71
CA VAL A 128 -4.41 -25.88 -7.48
C VAL A 128 -5.21 -25.94 -8.78
N GLN A 129 -4.70 -25.37 -9.88
CA GLN A 129 -5.37 -25.33 -11.19
C GLN A 129 -4.96 -26.47 -12.12
N VAL A 130 -4.11 -27.40 -11.67
CA VAL A 130 -3.59 -28.49 -12.51
C VAL A 130 -4.64 -29.56 -12.75
N VAL A 131 -4.86 -29.90 -14.02
CA VAL A 131 -5.68 -31.03 -14.46
C VAL A 131 -4.79 -31.97 -15.28
N GLY A 132 -4.51 -33.17 -14.76
CA GLY A 132 -3.50 -34.06 -15.33
C GLY A 132 -2.10 -33.48 -15.17
N SER A 133 -1.44 -33.12 -16.28
CA SER A 133 -0.14 -32.43 -16.31
C SER A 133 -0.22 -30.97 -16.79
N SER A 134 -1.42 -30.49 -17.06
CA SER A 134 -1.65 -29.23 -17.76
C SER A 134 -2.50 -28.26 -16.94
N VAL A 135 -2.45 -26.98 -17.31
CA VAL A 135 -3.27 -25.91 -16.75
C VAL A 135 -4.02 -25.24 -17.89
N GLU A 136 -5.33 -25.08 -17.73
CA GLU A 136 -6.14 -24.29 -18.67
C GLU A 136 -5.83 -22.79 -18.53
N PHE A 137 -5.92 -22.05 -19.63
CA PHE A 137 -5.74 -20.59 -19.61
C PHE A 137 -6.67 -19.89 -18.59
N GLU A 138 -7.91 -20.35 -18.46
CA GLU A 138 -8.86 -19.86 -17.45
C GLU A 138 -8.39 -20.14 -16.02
N GLY A 139 -7.67 -21.24 -15.80
CA GLY A 139 -7.00 -21.54 -14.53
C GLY A 139 -5.92 -20.52 -14.21
N ALA A 140 -5.07 -20.20 -15.18
CA ALA A 140 -4.05 -19.17 -15.02
C ALA A 140 -4.67 -17.78 -14.76
N LEU A 141 -5.79 -17.44 -15.43
CA LEU A 141 -6.53 -16.21 -15.17
C LEU A 141 -7.08 -16.12 -13.74
N ARG A 142 -7.59 -17.24 -13.18
CA ARG A 142 -8.03 -17.28 -11.78
C ARG A 142 -6.87 -16.97 -10.82
N VAL A 143 -5.68 -17.52 -11.08
CA VAL A 143 -4.49 -17.24 -10.27
C VAL A 143 -4.10 -15.77 -10.36
N VAL A 144 -4.12 -15.18 -11.57
CA VAL A 144 -3.84 -13.76 -11.77
C VAL A 144 -4.83 -12.86 -11.01
N ARG A 145 -6.13 -13.16 -11.07
CA ARG A 145 -7.15 -12.41 -10.33
C ARG A 145 -6.93 -12.51 -8.83
N GLN A 146 -6.76 -13.71 -8.30
CA GLN A 146 -6.45 -13.91 -6.88
C GLN A 146 -5.17 -13.17 -6.47
N MET A 147 -4.11 -13.26 -7.27
CA MET A 147 -2.86 -12.54 -7.01
C MET A 147 -3.11 -11.03 -6.95
N THR A 148 -3.96 -10.48 -7.81
CA THR A 148 -4.30 -9.06 -7.84
C THR A 148 -5.06 -8.63 -6.58
N ASP A 149 -6.04 -9.43 -6.15
CA ASP A 149 -6.88 -9.13 -4.98
C ASP A 149 -6.11 -9.29 -3.66
N GLU A 150 -5.17 -10.21 -3.64
CA GLU A 150 -4.43 -10.60 -2.43
C GLU A 150 -2.98 -10.12 -2.42
N PHE A 151 -2.56 -9.30 -3.39
CA PHE A 151 -1.15 -8.95 -3.53
C PHE A 151 -0.60 -8.23 -2.29
N SER A 152 -1.41 -7.38 -1.68
CA SER A 152 -1.06 -6.71 -0.42
C SER A 152 -0.75 -7.72 0.70
N LYS A 153 -1.49 -8.83 0.77
CA LYS A 153 -1.20 -9.94 1.69
C LYS A 153 0.11 -10.64 1.36
N TRP A 154 0.47 -10.74 0.07
CA TRP A 154 1.72 -11.37 -0.36
C TRP A 154 2.95 -10.47 -0.10
N GLN A 155 2.75 -9.15 -0.12
CA GLN A 155 3.78 -8.16 0.22
C GLN A 155 3.94 -7.98 1.74
N GLU A 156 2.90 -8.24 2.52
CA GLU A 156 2.83 -7.99 3.96
C GLU A 156 4.03 -8.52 4.77
N PRO A 157 4.55 -9.76 4.55
CA PRO A 157 5.75 -10.22 5.25
C PRO A 157 6.98 -9.32 5.01
N ALA A 158 7.15 -8.82 3.79
CA ALA A 158 8.25 -7.92 3.44
C ALA A 158 8.08 -6.54 4.10
N CYS A 159 6.85 -6.01 4.08
CA CYS A 159 6.50 -4.76 4.76
C CYS A 159 6.79 -4.84 6.27
N ARG A 160 6.39 -5.93 6.93
CA ARG A 160 6.68 -6.16 8.36
C ARG A 160 8.16 -6.31 8.64
N ALA A 161 8.91 -7.03 7.79
CA ALA A 161 10.35 -7.18 7.95
C ALA A 161 11.09 -5.84 7.81
N MET A 162 10.68 -5.01 6.85
CA MET A 162 11.20 -3.65 6.67
C MET A 162 10.87 -2.76 7.88
N LYS A 163 9.60 -2.72 8.31
CA LYS A 163 9.18 -1.98 9.52
C LYS A 163 9.96 -2.45 10.75
N GLY A 164 10.10 -3.76 10.95
CA GLY A 164 10.84 -4.33 12.07
C GLY A 164 12.31 -3.91 12.08
N THR A 165 12.95 -3.84 10.91
CA THR A 165 14.32 -3.34 10.78
C THR A 165 14.43 -1.86 11.18
N LEU A 166 13.49 -1.03 10.73
CA LEU A 166 13.45 0.40 11.09
C LEU A 166 13.19 0.59 12.58
N VAL A 167 12.25 -0.14 13.16
CA VAL A 167 11.94 -0.08 14.60
C VAL A 167 13.14 -0.53 15.45
N ALA A 168 13.96 -1.46 14.98
CA ALA A 168 15.18 -1.87 15.69
C ALA A 168 16.25 -0.77 15.78
N MET A 169 16.14 0.30 14.98
CA MET A 169 17.07 1.43 14.92
C MET A 169 16.46 2.73 15.46
N GLU A 170 15.23 2.70 15.96
CA GLU A 170 14.55 3.93 16.33
C GLU A 170 15.19 4.58 17.57
N ASP A 171 15.01 5.90 17.68
CA ASP A 171 15.00 6.56 18.99
C ASP A 171 13.83 5.94 19.77
N ARG A 172 14.15 5.19 20.83
CA ARG A 172 13.24 4.27 21.51
C ARG A 172 11.84 4.85 21.75
N GLY A 173 10.83 4.20 21.16
CA GLY A 173 9.41 4.53 21.38
C GLY A 173 8.91 5.75 20.61
N THR A 174 9.72 6.34 19.73
CA THR A 174 9.34 7.55 18.99
C THR A 174 8.82 7.26 17.58
N GLY A 175 9.01 6.04 17.04
CA GLY A 175 8.70 5.73 15.66
C GLY A 175 9.58 6.49 14.65
N ARG A 176 10.80 6.87 15.07
CA ARG A 176 11.73 7.67 14.27
C ARG A 176 13.13 7.11 14.32
N VAL A 177 13.78 7.00 13.17
CA VAL A 177 15.16 6.49 13.03
C VAL A 177 16.11 7.65 12.80
N PRO A 178 17.23 7.77 13.53
CA PRO A 178 18.26 8.75 13.22
C PRO A 178 18.74 8.60 11.77
N LEU A 179 18.82 9.71 11.01
CA LEU A 179 19.15 9.63 9.58
C LEU A 179 20.52 8.98 9.32
N ALA A 180 21.47 9.16 10.26
CA ALA A 180 22.78 8.52 10.19
C ALA A 180 22.68 6.98 10.25
N ASP A 181 21.82 6.44 11.13
CA ASP A 181 21.64 4.99 11.27
C ASP A 181 20.91 4.42 10.06
N PHE A 182 19.92 5.15 9.53
CA PHE A 182 19.22 4.81 8.29
C PHE A 182 20.20 4.60 7.12
N TYR A 183 21.12 5.54 6.89
CA TYR A 183 22.13 5.40 5.83
C TYR A 183 23.24 4.39 6.16
N THR A 184 23.60 4.23 7.44
CA THR A 184 24.59 3.22 7.86
C THR A 184 24.14 1.81 7.46
N LYS A 185 22.84 1.49 7.60
CA LYS A 185 22.31 0.19 7.15
C LYS A 185 22.49 -0.05 5.66
N ALA A 186 22.24 0.97 4.84
CA ALA A 186 22.42 0.85 3.39
C ALA A 186 23.89 0.69 3.00
N LEU A 187 24.78 1.46 3.61
CA LEU A 187 26.20 1.48 3.25
C LEU A 187 27.00 0.29 3.78
N HIS A 188 26.62 -0.25 4.95
CA HIS A 188 27.47 -1.21 5.68
C HIS A 188 26.80 -2.54 6.02
N GLU A 189 25.48 -2.66 5.91
CA GLU A 189 24.74 -3.85 6.37
C GLU A 189 23.87 -4.49 5.28
N GLY A 190 24.13 -4.16 4.00
CA GLY A 190 23.45 -4.76 2.86
C GLY A 190 21.97 -4.43 2.76
N LYS A 191 21.49 -3.38 3.45
CA LYS A 191 20.11 -2.89 3.35
C LYS A 191 20.00 -1.74 2.35
N TRP A 192 20.37 -2.02 1.11
CA TRP A 192 20.44 -1.05 0.02
C TRP A 192 19.16 -0.23 -0.15
N GLN A 193 18.00 -0.76 0.25
CA GLN A 193 16.71 -0.08 0.17
C GLN A 193 16.63 1.22 0.99
N PHE A 194 17.47 1.40 2.02
CA PHE A 194 17.45 2.59 2.88
C PHE A 194 18.37 3.70 2.36
N SER A 195 18.20 4.08 1.09
CA SER A 195 19.12 4.97 0.37
C SER A 195 18.49 6.27 -0.14
N GLU A 196 17.24 6.56 0.22
CA GLU A 196 16.52 7.73 -0.28
C GLU A 196 17.23 9.05 0.11
N SER A 197 17.31 9.96 -0.86
CA SER A 197 17.92 11.28 -0.63
C SER A 197 17.11 12.11 0.36
N VAL A 198 17.79 13.00 1.11
CA VAL A 198 17.14 13.97 2.01
C VAL A 198 16.04 14.78 1.31
N PRO A 199 16.23 15.35 0.11
CA PRO A 199 15.15 16.04 -0.60
C PRO A 199 13.92 15.15 -0.85
N TYR A 200 14.12 13.87 -1.18
CA TYR A 200 13.04 12.95 -1.44
C TYR A 200 12.32 12.51 -0.16
N LEU A 201 13.05 12.19 0.91
CA LEU A 201 12.46 11.92 2.24
C LEU A 201 11.61 13.10 2.73
N ARG A 202 12.07 14.34 2.49
CA ARG A 202 11.29 15.55 2.78
C ARG A 202 10.03 15.64 1.92
N GLN A 203 10.12 15.31 0.63
CA GLN A 203 8.97 15.29 -0.28
C GLN A 203 7.89 14.29 0.17
N LEU A 204 8.31 13.11 0.63
CA LEU A 204 7.46 12.06 1.22
C LEU A 204 6.93 12.41 2.62
N GLY A 205 7.36 13.55 3.19
CA GLY A 205 7.13 13.89 4.60
C GLY A 205 7.63 12.82 5.57
N ALA A 206 8.59 12.01 5.15
CA ALA A 206 9.23 11.00 5.96
C ALA A 206 10.41 11.57 6.75
N LEU A 207 10.73 12.85 6.63
CA LEU A 207 11.82 13.50 7.34
C LEU A 207 11.30 14.39 8.48
N ASP A 208 11.69 14.09 9.71
CA ASP A 208 11.53 14.97 10.87
C ASP A 208 12.70 15.95 10.95
N GLU A 209 12.38 17.22 10.72
CA GLU A 209 13.33 18.35 10.73
C GLU A 209 13.14 19.27 11.95
N SER A 210 12.41 18.82 12.97
CA SER A 210 12.16 19.61 14.18
C SER A 210 13.45 20.05 14.88
N ASN A 211 14.54 19.28 14.68
CA ASN A 211 15.90 19.67 15.02
C ASN A 211 16.79 19.59 13.77
N PRO A 212 17.20 20.71 13.17
CA PRO A 212 18.04 20.71 11.97
C PRO A 212 19.42 20.06 12.15
N ARG A 213 19.89 19.88 13.39
CA ARG A 213 21.15 19.19 13.70
C ARG A 213 20.99 17.68 13.88
N TYR A 214 19.77 17.18 13.97
CA TYR A 214 19.47 15.78 14.21
C TYR A 214 18.20 15.39 13.45
N LEU A 215 18.40 15.11 12.16
CA LEU A 215 17.35 14.66 11.26
C LEU A 215 16.98 13.21 11.57
N ARG A 216 15.70 12.91 11.47
CA ARG A 216 15.19 11.54 11.68
C ARG A 216 14.21 11.16 10.59
N VAL A 217 14.16 9.88 10.26
CA VAL A 217 13.16 9.31 9.36
C VAL A 217 11.95 8.88 10.17
N ILE A 218 10.75 9.35 9.81
CA ILE A 218 9.47 8.96 10.40
C ILE A 218 9.07 7.62 9.78
N ILE A 219 9.10 6.55 10.58
CA ILE A 219 8.93 5.16 10.12
C ILE A 219 7.65 4.95 9.30
N PRO A 220 6.43 5.28 9.81
CA PRO A 220 5.22 5.02 9.05
C PRO A 220 5.14 5.83 7.74
N ASN A 221 5.64 7.07 7.71
CA ASN A 221 5.69 7.87 6.49
C ASN A 221 6.65 7.28 5.44
N TYR A 222 7.75 6.68 5.89
CA TYR A 222 8.68 5.98 5.01
C TYR A 222 8.07 4.68 4.48
N VAL A 223 7.58 3.81 5.37
CA VAL A 223 7.01 2.49 5.01
C VAL A 223 5.83 2.62 4.03
N HIS A 224 4.98 3.62 4.22
CA HIS A 224 3.86 3.91 3.30
C HIS A 224 4.22 4.91 2.19
N GLY A 225 5.51 5.28 2.09
CA GLY A 225 6.01 6.18 1.07
C GLY A 225 6.02 5.55 -0.32
N ALA A 226 5.92 6.37 -1.36
CA ALA A 226 5.80 5.92 -2.74
C ALA A 226 6.98 5.03 -3.22
N SER A 227 8.20 5.20 -2.67
CA SER A 227 9.34 4.32 -2.99
C SER A 227 9.19 2.88 -2.50
N ASN A 228 8.23 2.63 -1.59
CA ASN A 228 7.95 1.32 -1.03
C ASN A 228 6.67 0.69 -1.61
N CYS A 229 6.12 1.27 -2.68
CA CYS A 229 4.97 0.74 -3.40
C CYS A 229 5.43 0.04 -4.69
N LEU A 230 4.77 -1.06 -5.05
CA LEU A 230 4.99 -1.78 -6.29
C LEU A 230 4.08 -1.21 -7.39
N ALA A 231 4.67 -0.81 -8.51
CA ALA A 231 3.98 -0.21 -9.64
C ALA A 231 3.23 -1.27 -10.48
N ALA A 232 2.20 -1.91 -9.91
CA ALA A 232 1.45 -2.99 -10.56
C ALA A 232 0.93 -2.64 -11.98
N SER A 233 0.61 -1.38 -12.24
CA SER A 233 0.37 -0.82 -13.57
C SER A 233 0.60 0.69 -13.60
N ASP A 234 0.50 1.32 -14.78
CA ASP A 234 0.56 2.79 -14.94
C ASP A 234 -0.47 3.53 -14.07
N SER A 235 -1.56 2.86 -13.70
CA SER A 235 -2.67 3.44 -12.93
C SER A 235 -2.80 2.89 -11.51
N LEU A 236 -2.02 1.87 -11.13
CA LEU A 236 -2.15 1.18 -9.85
C LEU A 236 -0.79 0.97 -9.21
N SER A 237 -0.66 1.45 -7.97
CA SER A 237 0.46 1.14 -7.09
C SER A 237 -0.05 0.39 -5.86
N ILE A 238 0.65 -0.66 -5.46
CA ILE A 238 0.31 -1.45 -4.29
C ILE A 238 1.36 -1.22 -3.22
N CYS A 239 0.91 -0.68 -2.10
CA CYS A 239 1.75 -0.30 -0.97
C CYS A 239 1.52 -1.24 0.21
N CYS A 240 2.39 -1.14 1.21
CA CYS A 240 2.20 -1.81 2.49
C CYS A 240 0.84 -1.47 3.13
N VAL A 241 0.18 -2.49 3.69
CA VAL A 241 -1.11 -2.33 4.38
C VAL A 241 -0.96 -1.36 5.55
N SER A 242 -1.83 -0.36 5.63
CA SER A 242 -1.81 0.64 6.70
C SER A 242 -2.37 0.06 8.00
N GLU A 243 -1.50 -0.16 8.98
CA GLU A 243 -1.92 -0.49 10.35
C GLU A 243 -2.74 0.66 10.97
N CYS A 244 -2.49 1.91 10.55
CA CYS A 244 -3.24 3.06 11.02
C CYS A 244 -4.70 3.06 10.55
N GLU A 245 -4.98 2.60 9.32
CA GLU A 245 -6.37 2.46 8.84
C GLU A 245 -7.10 1.39 9.65
N GLY A 246 -6.42 0.30 10.04
CA GLY A 246 -6.99 -0.68 10.97
C GLY A 246 -7.34 -0.08 12.34
N ILE A 247 -6.49 0.81 12.86
CA ILE A 247 -6.75 1.55 14.11
C ILE A 247 -7.93 2.50 13.94
N LEU A 248 -7.95 3.27 12.86
CA LEU A 248 -9.03 4.23 12.58
C LEU A 248 -10.37 3.51 12.40
N SER A 249 -10.41 2.42 11.63
CA SER A 249 -11.59 1.56 11.46
C SER A 249 -12.10 0.98 12.78
N GLY A 250 -11.19 0.61 13.69
CA GLY A 250 -11.55 0.19 15.05
C GLY A 250 -12.23 1.30 15.86
N LEU A 251 -11.78 2.55 15.72
CA LEU A 251 -12.40 3.71 16.35
C LEU A 251 -13.75 4.04 15.75
N GLU A 252 -13.87 4.06 14.42
CA GLU A 252 -15.12 4.28 13.69
C GLU A 252 -16.19 3.26 14.10
N SER A 253 -15.82 1.98 14.13
CA SER A 253 -16.72 0.89 14.53
C SER A 253 -17.19 1.04 15.99
N SER A 254 -16.32 1.54 16.87
CA SER A 254 -16.64 1.69 18.30
C SER A 254 -17.45 2.95 18.59
N LEU A 255 -17.22 4.03 17.85
CA LEU A 255 -17.84 5.34 18.07
C LEU A 255 -19.12 5.52 17.25
N GLY A 256 -19.21 4.90 16.07
CA GLY A 256 -20.39 4.94 15.19
C GLY A 256 -20.67 6.32 14.57
N ALA A 257 -19.69 7.23 14.58
CA ALA A 257 -19.85 8.60 14.10
C ALA A 257 -18.51 9.16 13.56
N PRO A 258 -18.54 10.10 12.60
CA PRO A 258 -17.33 10.74 12.04
C PRO A 258 -16.65 11.70 13.03
N GLU A 259 -17.32 12.02 14.14
CA GLU A 259 -16.80 12.84 15.23
C GLU A 259 -17.33 12.33 16.58
N ALA A 260 -16.57 12.55 17.66
CA ALA A 260 -16.96 12.13 19.00
C ALA A 260 -16.34 13.00 20.10
N PRO A 261 -16.91 13.06 21.31
CA PRO A 261 -16.35 13.85 22.39
C PRO A 261 -14.94 13.37 22.75
N ALA A 262 -14.04 14.30 23.12
CA ALA A 262 -12.64 13.98 23.43
C ALA A 262 -12.49 12.86 24.49
N ALA A 263 -13.37 12.82 25.49
CA ALA A 263 -13.38 11.78 26.51
C ALA A 263 -13.67 10.38 25.92
N ALA A 264 -14.66 10.27 25.02
CA ALA A 264 -15.00 9.02 24.37
C ALA A 264 -13.87 8.53 23.47
N VAL A 265 -13.26 9.43 22.69
CA VAL A 265 -12.10 9.11 21.85
C VAL A 265 -10.91 8.64 22.69
N ALA A 266 -10.59 9.34 23.78
CA ALA A 266 -9.52 8.95 24.70
C ALA A 266 -9.76 7.57 25.32
N GLU A 267 -11.00 7.27 25.71
CA GLU A 267 -11.38 5.98 26.25
C GLU A 267 -11.16 4.86 25.24
N GLN A 268 -11.64 5.01 24.00
CA GLN A 268 -11.48 3.97 22.97
C GLN A 268 -10.01 3.76 22.59
N VAL A 269 -9.25 4.84 22.41
CA VAL A 269 -7.82 4.78 22.07
C VAL A 269 -6.97 4.15 23.19
N SER A 270 -7.41 4.28 24.45
CA SER A 270 -6.73 3.62 25.58
C SER A 270 -6.87 2.10 25.54
N LYS A 271 -7.98 1.59 24.99
CA LYS A 271 -8.32 0.16 24.92
C LYS A 271 -7.84 -0.49 23.62
N LEU A 272 -7.69 0.27 22.55
CA LEU A 272 -7.37 -0.25 21.22
C LEU A 272 -5.86 -0.57 21.10
N PRO A 273 -5.48 -1.85 20.94
CA PRO A 273 -4.07 -2.24 20.77
C PRO A 273 -3.58 -2.01 19.34
N SER A 274 -2.26 -2.02 19.17
CA SER A 274 -1.58 -2.18 17.87
C SER A 274 -0.49 -3.24 17.98
N SER A 275 0.23 -3.51 16.88
CA SER A 275 1.38 -4.41 16.88
C SER A 275 2.49 -3.97 17.85
N THR A 276 2.54 -2.69 18.22
CA THR A 276 3.58 -2.14 19.10
C THR A 276 3.09 -1.36 20.31
N VAL A 277 1.77 -1.20 20.45
CA VAL A 277 1.12 -0.49 21.56
C VAL A 277 0.13 -1.41 22.27
N PRO A 278 0.25 -1.64 23.60
CA PRO A 278 -0.65 -2.51 24.33
C PRO A 278 -2.02 -1.86 24.58
N ALA A 279 -3.05 -2.70 24.74
CA ALA A 279 -4.36 -2.30 25.23
C ALA A 279 -4.31 -1.90 26.72
N GLY A 280 -5.25 -1.06 27.15
CA GLY A 280 -5.40 -0.65 28.55
C GLY A 280 -4.35 0.35 29.03
N ARG A 281 -3.73 1.11 28.11
CA ARG A 281 -2.69 2.09 28.42
C ARG A 281 -3.28 3.40 28.95
N SER A 282 -2.53 4.11 29.79
CA SER A 282 -2.89 5.47 30.18
C SER A 282 -2.37 6.49 29.16
N LEU A 283 -3.22 7.45 28.79
CA LEU A 283 -2.81 8.58 27.97
C LEU A 283 -2.21 9.68 28.85
N SER A 284 -1.11 10.29 28.41
CA SER A 284 -0.45 11.38 29.14
C SER A 284 -1.33 12.62 29.22
N SER A 285 -1.11 13.46 30.22
CA SER A 285 -1.82 14.74 30.39
C SER A 285 -1.71 15.63 29.15
N VAL A 286 -0.55 15.62 28.48
CA VAL A 286 -0.32 16.36 27.23
C VAL A 286 -1.18 15.82 26.09
N MET A 287 -1.32 14.50 25.95
CA MET A 287 -2.20 13.91 24.93
C MET A 287 -3.66 14.26 25.18
N LEU A 288 -4.14 14.16 26.43
CA LEU A 288 -5.49 14.53 26.79
C LEU A 288 -5.77 16.02 26.55
N HIS A 289 -4.83 16.89 26.95
CA HIS A 289 -4.92 18.32 26.70
C HIS A 289 -5.01 18.65 25.20
N ARG A 290 -4.17 18.03 24.36
CA ARG A 290 -4.21 18.22 22.91
C ARG A 290 -5.53 17.74 22.30
N LEU A 291 -6.05 16.60 22.76
CA LEU A 291 -7.33 16.08 22.28
C LEU A 291 -8.50 17.02 22.64
N ASN A 292 -8.52 17.53 23.87
CA ASN A 292 -9.50 18.53 24.31
C ASN A 292 -9.38 19.84 23.52
N ALA A 293 -8.16 20.26 23.17
CA ALA A 293 -7.96 21.44 22.33
C ALA A 293 -8.51 21.26 20.91
N ILE A 294 -8.40 20.05 20.33
CA ILE A 294 -9.05 19.72 19.05
C ILE A 294 -10.57 19.84 19.19
N ALA A 295 -11.13 19.24 20.25
CA ALA A 295 -12.57 19.28 20.52
C ALA A 295 -13.11 20.70 20.70
N ALA A 296 -12.39 21.55 21.44
CA ALA A 296 -12.77 22.93 21.68
C ALA A 296 -12.89 23.76 20.38
N GLN A 297 -12.13 23.41 19.34
CA GLN A 297 -12.19 24.08 18.04
C GLN A 297 -13.36 23.58 17.17
N HIS A 298 -14.02 22.48 17.54
CA HIS A 298 -15.05 21.81 16.74
C HIS A 298 -16.29 21.50 17.60
N GLY A 299 -16.79 22.49 18.35
CA GLY A 299 -18.06 22.37 19.07
C GLY A 299 -18.08 21.31 20.20
N GLY A 300 -16.91 20.94 20.73
CA GLY A 300 -16.77 19.89 21.75
C GLY A 300 -16.58 18.49 21.17
N GLN A 301 -16.49 18.35 19.84
CA GLN A 301 -16.32 17.08 19.13
C GLN A 301 -14.93 16.97 18.50
N VAL A 302 -14.37 15.78 18.43
CA VAL A 302 -13.13 15.50 17.72
C VAL A 302 -13.46 14.90 16.36
N PRO A 303 -13.21 15.60 15.23
CA PRO A 303 -13.40 15.02 13.90
C PRO A 303 -12.33 13.96 13.62
N LEU A 304 -12.74 12.71 13.38
CA LEU A 304 -11.85 11.55 13.24
C LEU A 304 -11.02 11.57 11.95
N HIS A 305 -11.48 12.28 10.92
CA HIS A 305 -10.75 12.43 9.66
C HIS A 305 -10.03 13.78 9.54
N GLY A 306 -9.93 14.51 10.65
CA GLY A 306 -9.26 15.81 10.69
C GLY A 306 -7.74 15.69 10.79
N ARG A 307 -7.01 16.63 10.17
CA ARG A 307 -5.54 16.69 10.21
C ARG A 307 -4.98 16.72 11.64
N LEU A 308 -5.61 17.48 12.54
CA LEU A 308 -5.16 17.58 13.94
C LEU A 308 -5.35 16.25 14.69
N PHE A 309 -6.44 15.53 14.41
CA PHE A 309 -6.65 14.21 14.98
C PHE A 309 -5.65 13.20 14.41
N ALA A 310 -5.38 13.21 13.10
CA ALA A 310 -4.32 12.37 12.51
C ALA A 310 -2.95 12.61 13.15
N GLN A 311 -2.60 13.88 13.42
CA GLN A 311 -1.38 14.23 14.15
C GLN A 311 -1.38 13.70 15.59
N TRP A 312 -2.53 13.82 16.28
CA TRP A 312 -2.68 13.27 17.62
C TRP A 312 -2.57 11.75 17.63
N LEU A 313 -3.17 11.08 16.65
CA LEU A 313 -3.16 9.62 16.50
C LEU A 313 -1.75 9.10 16.18
N HIS A 314 -0.97 9.83 15.37
CA HIS A 314 0.47 9.56 15.20
C HIS A 314 1.21 9.53 16.53
N HIS A 315 0.95 10.50 17.43
CA HIS A 315 1.60 10.47 18.75
C HIS A 315 1.07 9.35 19.66
N ALA A 316 -0.18 8.93 19.47
CA ALA A 316 -0.77 7.82 20.19
C ALA A 316 -0.26 6.45 19.69
N TYR A 317 0.11 6.33 18.42
CA TYR A 317 0.60 5.13 17.73
C TYR A 317 1.79 5.46 16.79
N PRO A 318 2.96 5.81 17.34
CA PRO A 318 4.07 6.40 16.59
C PRO A 318 4.70 5.50 15.52
N ARG A 319 4.53 4.19 15.64
CA ARG A 319 5.09 3.20 14.71
C ARG A 319 4.07 2.69 13.69
N GLU A 320 2.80 3.03 13.84
CA GLU A 320 1.71 2.60 12.95
C GLU A 320 1.14 3.76 12.15
N CYS A 321 0.93 4.91 12.77
CA CYS A 321 0.22 6.02 12.15
C CYS A 321 1.16 7.04 11.53
N PRO A 322 1.03 7.38 10.23
CA PRO A 322 1.82 8.42 9.59
C PRO A 322 1.63 9.79 10.25
N TYR A 323 2.69 10.57 10.35
CA TYR A 323 2.59 11.99 10.69
C TYR A 323 2.04 12.75 9.49
N PRO A 324 0.97 13.54 9.65
CA PRO A 324 0.38 14.25 8.52
C PRO A 324 1.35 15.27 7.93
N HIS A 325 1.59 15.18 6.63
CA HIS A 325 2.42 16.10 5.88
C HIS A 325 1.67 16.53 4.61
N ARG A 326 1.74 17.82 4.30
CA ARG A 326 0.92 18.53 3.29
C ARG A 326 -0.58 18.68 3.62
#